data_AF-A0A2A5J454-F1
#
_entry.id   AF-A0A2A5J454-F1
#
_cell.length_a   1.000
_cell.length_b   1.000
_cell.length_c   1.000
_cell.angle_alpha   90.00
_cell.angle_beta   90.00
_cell.angle_gamma   90.00
#
_symmetry.space_group_name_H-M   'P 1'
#
loop_
_entity.id
_entity.type
_entity.pdbx_description
1 polymer ?
#
loop_
_entity_poly.entity_id
_entity_poly.type
_entity_poly.pdbx_seq_one_letter_code
_entity_poly.pdbx_strand_id
1 'polypeptide(L)'
;MSGRVGRPMLCPRPVLRRILALRNAGKTMQYICDELNDEGIRTPAGKAVWRRSNISRLLKTAGAQEVREELRMTEVTSIFGGEFFQEGGECQAA
;
A
#
# COMPACT_ATOMS: atom_id res chain seq x y z
N MET A 1 -32.44 -0.11 0.02
CA MET A 1 -31.16 -0.84 -0.14
C MET A 1 -30.18 -0.34 0.92
N SER A 2 -30.17 -0.95 2.10
CA SER A 2 -29.33 -0.50 3.21
C SER A 2 -27.88 -0.94 2.97
N GLY A 3 -27.10 -0.05 2.36
CA GLY A 3 -25.67 -0.26 2.13
C GLY A 3 -24.98 -0.43 3.48
N ARG A 4 -24.59 -1.67 3.81
CA ARG A 4 -23.65 -1.93 4.90
C ARG A 4 -22.29 -1.38 4.47
N VAL A 5 -22.09 -0.08 4.58
CA VAL A 5 -20.76 0.52 4.58
C VAL A 5 -20.14 0.03 5.90
N GLY A 6 -19.54 -1.16 5.84
CA GLY A 6 -18.87 -1.76 6.99
C GLY A 6 -17.87 -0.78 7.58
N ARG A 7 -17.68 -0.87 8.91
CA ARG A 7 -16.72 -0.06 9.67
C ARG A 7 -15.42 0.10 8.86
N PRO A 8 -14.94 1.33 8.64
CA PRO A 8 -13.70 1.55 7.90
C PRO A 8 -12.59 0.70 8.51
N MET A 9 -11.85 -0.02 7.67
CA MET A 9 -10.73 -0.84 8.12
C MET A 9 -9.69 0.09 8.75
N LEU A 10 -9.58 0.04 10.07
CA LEU A 10 -8.60 0.83 10.81
C LEU A 10 -7.24 0.14 10.69
N CYS A 11 -6.48 0.49 9.67
CA CYS A 11 -5.11 0.00 9.52
C CYS A 11 -4.16 0.89 10.33
N PRO A 12 -3.16 0.32 11.02
CA PRO A 12 -2.12 1.11 11.65
C PRO A 12 -1.42 2.02 10.64
N ARG A 13 -1.30 3.31 10.96
CA ARG A 13 -0.54 4.29 10.16
C ARG A 13 0.88 3.82 9.74
N PRO A 14 1.70 3.15 10.57
CA PRO A 14 3.03 2.70 10.13
C PRO A 14 2.97 1.70 8.97
N VAL A 15 1.98 0.80 8.96
CA VAL A 15 1.78 -0.17 7.87
C VAL A 15 1.32 0.53 6.60
N LEU A 16 0.39 1.48 6.70
CA LEU A 16 -0.04 2.32 5.58
C LEU A 16 1.13 3.10 4.96
N ARG A 17 1.96 3.73 5.80
CA ARG A 17 3.13 4.47 5.35
C ARG A 17 4.11 3.57 4.62
N ARG A 18 4.36 2.35 5.12
CA ARG A 18 5.22 1.37 4.47
C ARG A 18 4.69 0.95 3.10
N ILE A 19 3.40 0.63 3.01
CA ILE A 19 2.74 0.25 1.74
C ILE A 19 2.87 1.38 0.72
N LEU A 20 2.62 2.62 1.14
CA LEU A 20 2.70 3.79 0.26
C LEU A 20 4.15 4.11 -0.14
N ALA A 21 5.11 3.98 0.77
CA ALA A 21 6.53 4.14 0.46
C ALA A 21 7.00 3.11 -0.58
N LEU A 22 6.63 1.84 -0.42
CA LEU A 22 6.93 0.79 -1.42
C LEU A 22 6.25 1.07 -2.77
N ARG A 23 5.04 1.65 -2.75
CA ARG A 23 4.35 2.07 -3.97
C ARG A 23 5.02 3.26 -4.66
N ASN A 24 5.47 4.26 -3.92
CA ASN A 24 6.24 5.38 -4.46
C ASN A 24 7.58 4.89 -5.03
N ALA A 25 8.19 3.86 -4.43
CA ALA A 25 9.37 3.18 -4.97
C ALA A 25 9.10 2.27 -6.19
N GLY A 26 7.88 2.32 -6.77
CA GLY A 26 7.50 1.54 -7.95
C GLY A 26 7.17 0.06 -7.70
N LYS A 27 7.22 -0.42 -6.45
CA LYS A 27 7.03 -1.86 -6.17
C LYS A 27 5.61 -2.33 -6.50
N THR A 28 5.51 -3.59 -6.94
CA THR A 28 4.24 -4.21 -7.29
C THR A 28 3.42 -4.53 -6.02
N MET A 29 2.09 -4.62 -6.15
CA MET A 29 1.23 -5.01 -5.01
C MET A 29 1.57 -6.41 -4.49
N GLN A 30 2.03 -7.29 -5.38
CA GLN A 30 2.39 -8.67 -5.03
C GLN A 30 3.63 -8.66 -4.15
N TYR A 31 4.66 -7.91 -4.54
CA TYR A 31 5.88 -7.71 -3.73
C TYR A 31 5.55 -7.14 -2.35
N ILE A 32 4.69 -6.11 -2.29
CA ILE A 32 4.27 -5.53 -1.01
C ILE A 32 3.54 -6.55 -0.13
N CYS A 33 2.69 -7.41 -0.72
CA CYS A 33 2.03 -8.46 0.06
C CYS A 33 3.04 -9.46 0.62
N ASP A 34 4.04 -9.82 -0.19
CA ASP A 34 5.09 -10.77 0.18
C ASP A 34 5.90 -10.24 1.36
N GLU A 35 6.43 -9.02 1.26
CA GLU A 35 7.16 -8.33 2.34
C GLU A 35 6.34 -8.26 3.64
N LEU A 36 5.06 -7.86 3.55
CA LEU A 36 4.21 -7.76 4.74
C LEU A 36 3.90 -9.13 5.36
N ASN A 37 3.87 -10.19 4.55
CA ASN A 37 3.66 -11.55 5.03
C ASN A 37 4.95 -12.12 5.64
N ASP A 38 6.11 -11.84 5.04
CA ASP A 38 7.43 -12.23 5.54
C ASP A 38 7.73 -11.57 6.90
N GLU A 39 7.41 -10.28 7.03
CA GLU A 39 7.47 -9.54 8.31
C GLU A 39 6.46 -10.06 9.36
N GLY A 40 5.54 -10.96 8.98
CA GLY A 40 4.53 -11.52 9.88
C GLY A 40 3.45 -10.52 10.31
N ILE A 41 3.26 -9.42 9.56
CA ILE A 41 2.30 -8.37 9.90
C ILE A 41 0.89 -8.88 9.64
N ARG A 42 0.06 -8.93 10.67
CA ARG A 42 -1.36 -9.32 10.51
C ARG A 42 -2.17 -8.20 9.88
N THR A 43 -3.11 -8.58 9.02
CA THR A 43 -4.04 -7.61 8.42
C THR A 43 -4.97 -7.01 9.49
N PRO A 44 -5.42 -5.76 9.33
CA PRO A 44 -6.34 -5.12 10.28
C PRO A 44 -7.72 -5.81 10.36
N ALA A 45 -8.05 -6.65 9.38
CA ALA A 45 -9.25 -7.50 9.40
C ALA A 45 -9.05 -8.81 10.20
N GLY A 46 -7.92 -8.99 10.87
CA GLY A 46 -7.58 -10.20 11.63
C GLY A 46 -7.15 -11.38 10.77
N LYS A 47 -6.98 -11.20 9.45
CA LYS A 47 -6.47 -12.25 8.57
C LYS A 47 -4.95 -12.35 8.66
N ALA A 48 -4.44 -13.57 8.65
CA ALA A 48 -3.02 -13.88 8.72
C ALA A 48 -2.23 -13.52 7.45
N VAL A 49 -2.90 -13.31 6.31
CA VAL A 49 -2.22 -13.12 5.00
C VAL A 49 -2.71 -11.86 4.29
N TRP A 50 -1.75 -11.05 3.85
CA TRP A 50 -1.94 -9.94 2.93
C TRP A 50 -2.19 -10.45 1.52
N ARG A 51 -3.30 -10.01 0.94
CA ARG A 51 -3.67 -10.26 -0.46
C ARG A 51 -3.75 -8.94 -1.21
N ARG A 52 -3.53 -8.99 -2.53
CA ARG A 52 -3.64 -7.82 -3.42
C ARG A 52 -4.98 -7.06 -3.27
N SER A 53 -6.07 -7.80 -3.07
CA SER A 53 -7.41 -7.22 -2.83
C SER A 53 -7.51 -6.43 -1.52
N ASN A 54 -6.79 -6.84 -0.48
CA ASN A 54 -6.72 -6.10 0.79
C ASN A 54 -5.97 -4.78 0.59
N ILE A 55 -4.83 -4.82 -0.09
CA ILE A 55 -4.04 -3.61 -0.42
C ILE A 55 -4.87 -2.65 -1.27
N SER A 56 -5.54 -3.15 -2.32
CA SER A 56 -6.39 -2.32 -3.19
C SER A 56 -7.51 -1.62 -2.42
N ARG A 57 -8.20 -2.32 -1.52
CA ARG A 57 -9.22 -1.71 -0.65
C ARG A 57 -8.62 -0.72 0.32
N LEU A 58 -7.45 -1.04 0.88
CA LEU A 58 -6.75 -0.19 1.83
C LEU A 58 -6.34 1.14 1.22
N LEU A 59 -5.79 1.14 0.01
CA LEU A 59 -5.41 2.35 -0.73
C LEU A 59 -6.59 3.29 -1.03
N LYS A 60 -7.82 2.76 -1.05
CA LYS A 60 -9.06 3.54 -1.24
C LYS A 60 -9.61 4.14 0.06
N THR A 61 -9.03 3.82 1.21
CA THR A 61 -9.49 4.37 2.51
C THR A 61 -8.99 5.80 2.70
N ALA A 62 -9.74 6.61 3.46
CA ALA A 62 -9.36 7.97 3.79
C ALA A 62 -7.99 8.05 4.50
N GLY A 63 -7.68 7.09 5.38
CA GLY A 63 -6.37 7.02 6.05
C GLY A 63 -5.20 6.79 5.10
N ALA A 64 -5.40 6.07 3.99
CA ALA A 64 -4.37 5.95 2.97
C ALA A 64 -4.19 7.24 2.14
N GLN A 65 -5.26 8.02 1.95
CA GLN A 65 -5.18 9.31 1.27
C GLN A 65 -4.39 10.32 2.11
N GLU A 66 -4.71 10.42 3.39
CA GLU A 66 -4.02 11.30 4.35
C GLU A 66 -2.51 11.02 4.42
N VAL A 67 -2.13 9.74 4.56
CA VAL A 67 -0.70 9.36 4.58
C VAL A 67 -0.03 9.58 3.23
N ARG A 68 -0.77 9.45 2.12
CA ARG A 68 -0.23 9.75 0.78
C ARG A 68 0.01 11.24 0.58
N GLU A 69 -0.85 12.09 1.12
CA GLU A 69 -0.67 13.54 1.14
C GLU A 69 0.54 13.92 2.00
N GLU A 70 0.69 13.31 3.18
CA GLU A 70 1.87 13.45 4.05
C GLU A 70 3.19 13.08 3.30
N LEU A 71 3.21 11.93 2.62
CA LEU A 71 4.38 11.49 1.84
C LEU A 71 4.68 12.44 0.67
N ARG A 72 3.65 12.90 -0.06
CA ARG A 72 3.83 13.89 -1.14
C ARG A 72 4.41 15.21 -0.63
N MET A 73 3.93 15.71 0.52
CA MET A 73 4.47 16.96 1.09
C MET A 73 5.94 16.83 1.46
N THR A 74 6.40 15.62 1.79
CA THR A 74 7.82 15.33 2.06
C THR A 74 8.66 15.34 0.78
N GLU A 75 8.13 14.81 -0.34
CA GLU A 75 8.81 14.75 -1.64
C GLU A 75 8.88 16.11 -2.37
N VAL A 76 7.87 16.98 -2.20
CA VAL A 76 7.86 18.34 -2.81
C VAL A 76 8.96 19.25 -2.26
N THR A 77 9.47 18.97 -1.06
CA THR A 77 10.63 19.69 -0.49
C THR A 77 11.95 19.28 -1.18
N SER A 78 11.96 18.25 -2.03
CA SER A 78 13.16 17.66 -2.66
C SER A 78 13.17 17.70 -4.21
N ILE A 79 12.43 18.62 -4.85
CA ILE A 79 12.03 18.61 -6.27
C ILE A 79 13.11 18.51 -7.39
N PHE A 80 14.40 18.44 -7.12
CA PHE A 80 15.35 18.03 -8.18
C PHE A 80 15.64 16.53 -8.12
N GLY A 81 15.05 15.77 -9.04
CA GLY A 81 15.36 14.36 -9.32
C GLY A 81 14.09 13.52 -9.33
N GLY A 82 13.36 13.37 -10.43
CA GLY A 82 13.88 12.97 -11.75
C GLY A 82 13.37 11.55 -12.01
N GLU A 83 12.38 11.48 -12.91
CA GLU A 83 11.98 10.31 -13.72
C GLU A 83 11.99 8.93 -13.05
N PHE A 84 10.80 8.37 -12.81
CA PHE A 84 10.66 6.93 -12.59
C PHE A 84 9.82 6.28 -13.69
N PHE A 85 10.49 6.00 -14.79
CA PHE A 85 10.09 5.01 -15.78
C PHE A 85 10.29 3.62 -15.18
N GLN A 86 9.34 2.70 -15.30
CA GLN A 86 9.59 1.30 -14.97
C GLN A 86 9.09 0.38 -16.09
N GLU A 87 10.02 0.10 -17.01
CA GLU A 87 10.04 -1.08 -17.85
C GLU A 87 10.36 -2.34 -17.02
N GLY A 88 9.75 -3.46 -17.44
CA GLY A 88 10.38 -4.79 -17.41
C GLY A 88 10.30 -5.59 -16.10
N GLY A 89 9.56 -6.71 -16.12
CA GLY A 89 9.70 -7.75 -15.10
C GLY A 89 8.58 -8.79 -15.07
N GLU A 90 8.45 -9.57 -16.14
CA GLU A 90 7.81 -10.90 -16.14
C GLU A 90 8.42 -11.84 -15.08
N CYS A 91 7.81 -13.04 -14.96
CA CYS A 91 8.11 -14.22 -14.11
C CYS A 91 7.18 -14.32 -12.88
N GLN A 92 6.43 -15.39 -12.59
CA GLN A 92 6.35 -16.73 -13.19
C GLN A 92 5.14 -17.46 -12.55
N ALA A 93 4.45 -18.31 -13.30
CA ALA A 93 3.90 -19.54 -12.75
C ALA A 93 4.20 -20.63 -13.78
N ALA A 94 4.97 -21.62 -13.34
CA ALA A 94 5.42 -22.79 -14.10
C ALA A 94 4.26 -23.73 -14.46
#